data_AF-F4A389-F1
#
_entry.id   AF-F4A389-F1
#
_cell.length_a   1.000
_cell.length_b   1.000
_cell.length_c   1.000
_cell.angle_alpha   90.00
_cell.angle_beta   90.00
_cell.angle_gamma   90.00
#
_symmetry.space_group_name_H-M   'P 1'
#
loop_
_entity.id
_entity.type
_entity.pdbx_description
1 polymer ?
#
loop_
_entity_poly.entity_id
_entity_poly.type
_entity_poly.pdbx_seq_one_letter_code
_entity_poly.pdbx_strand_id
1 'polypeptide(L)'
;MMPIYRNKGMTFVEVLISLAILGILLVILTGILSGGLFNITHAGKKTSDEFIAQQLMDKAINDPSFSDARVTVESANMSVPIGGDSALIAGRKITVRVGDVKLTTFVAASD
;
A
#
# COMPACT_ATOMS: atom_id res chain seq x y z
N MET A 1 -64.51 6.59 20.27
CA MET A 1 -63.49 6.10 21.22
C MET A 1 -62.14 6.44 20.64
N MET A 2 -61.45 7.46 21.17
CA MET A 2 -60.20 7.99 20.62
C MET A 2 -59.03 7.53 21.51
N PRO A 3 -57.91 7.03 20.97
CA PRO A 3 -56.78 6.61 21.78
C PRO A 3 -56.03 7.83 22.31
N ILE A 4 -55.84 7.89 23.63
CA ILE A 4 -55.05 8.91 24.32
C ILE A 4 -53.57 8.58 24.07
N TYR A 5 -52.89 9.39 23.24
CA TYR A 5 -51.43 9.35 23.13
C TYR A 5 -50.83 9.91 24.43
N ARG A 6 -50.27 9.02 25.26
CA ARG A 6 -49.66 9.38 26.53
C ARG A 6 -48.23 9.82 26.29
N ASN A 7 -48.02 11.13 26.11
CA ASN A 7 -46.69 11.75 25.99
C ASN A 7 -45.97 11.69 27.36
N LYS A 8 -45.30 10.58 27.67
CA LYS A 8 -44.37 10.51 28.80
C LYS A 8 -43.06 11.19 28.37
N GLY A 9 -42.73 12.32 28.99
CA GLY A 9 -41.42 12.96 28.82
C GLY A 9 -40.31 12.05 29.34
N MET A 10 -39.10 12.17 28.75
CA MET A 10 -37.91 11.48 29.25
C MET A 10 -37.58 11.98 30.66
N THR A 11 -37.25 11.05 31.55
CA THR A 11 -36.75 11.39 32.87
C THR A 11 -35.28 11.81 32.79
N PHE A 12 -34.83 12.67 33.72
CA PHE A 12 -33.44 13.11 33.77
C PHE A 12 -32.45 11.94 33.88
N VAL A 13 -32.84 10.90 34.62
CA VAL A 13 -32.04 9.68 34.79
C VAL A 13 -31.88 8.92 33.47
N GLU A 14 -32.94 8.79 32.67
CA GLU A 14 -32.87 8.13 31.35
C GLU A 14 -31.94 8.89 30.39
N VAL A 15 -31.92 10.22 30.45
CA VAL A 15 -31.01 11.06 29.63
C VAL A 15 -29.56 10.82 30.04
N LEU A 16 -29.26 10.79 31.34
CA LEU A 16 -27.90 10.53 31.84
C LEU A 16 -27.40 9.14 31.45
N ILE A 17 -28.24 8.11 31.59
CA ILE A 17 -27.89 6.74 31.21
C ILE A 17 -27.66 6.65 29.70
N SER A 18 -28.51 7.30 28.89
CA SER A 18 -28.36 7.31 27.43
C SER A 18 -27.07 8.00 26.98
N LEU A 19 -26.71 9.12 27.61
CA LEU A 19 -25.44 9.82 27.35
C LEU A 19 -24.22 8.98 27.77
N ALA A 20 -24.30 8.27 28.89
CA ALA A 20 -23.24 7.39 29.34
C ALA A 20 -23.00 6.24 28.34
N ILE A 21 -24.06 5.59 27.87
CA ILE A 21 -23.98 4.52 26.86
C ILE A 21 -23.45 5.08 25.53
N LEU A 22 -23.97 6.22 25.08
CA LEU A 22 -23.53 6.87 23.85
C LEU A 22 -22.03 7.23 23.89
N GLY A 23 -21.55 7.75 25.03
CA GLY A 23 -20.14 8.08 25.21
C GLY A 23 -19.22 6.87 25.06
N ILE A 24 -19.59 5.74 25.67
CA ILE A 24 -18.82 4.48 25.55
C ILE A 24 -18.77 4.01 24.09
N LEU A 25 -19.91 4.04 23.39
CA LEU A 25 -19.98 3.64 21.99
C LEU A 25 -19.13 4.52 21.07
N LEU A 26 -19.10 5.83 21.31
CA LEU A 26 -18.30 6.77 20.51
C LEU A 26 -16.80 6.55 20.67
N VAL A 27 -16.32 6.22 21.88
CA VAL A 27 -14.90 5.91 22.11
C VAL A 27 -14.47 4.69 21.29
N ILE A 28 -15.28 3.62 21.31
CA ILE A 28 -15.00 2.39 20.53
C ILE A 28 -14.99 2.69 19.03
N LEU A 29 -16.00 3.41 18.54
CA LEU A 29 -16.12 3.77 17.13
C LEU A 29 -14.93 4.63 16.65
N THR A 30 -14.50 5.59 17.47
CA THR A 30 -13.36 6.45 17.15
C THR A 30 -12.05 5.65 17.04
N GLY A 31 -11.85 4.66 17.91
CA GLY A 31 -10.68 3.78 17.85
C GLY A 31 -10.62 2.97 16.55
N ILE A 32 -11.75 2.44 16.09
CA ILE A 32 -11.84 1.67 14.84
C ILE A 32 -11.60 2.57 13.62
N LEU A 33 -12.23 3.74 13.58
CA LEU A 33 -12.14 4.66 12.43
C LEU A 33 -10.76 5.28 12.29
N SER A 34 -10.12 5.70 13.38
CA SER A 34 -8.81 6.36 13.36
C SER A 34 -7.69 5.42 12.90
N GLY A 35 -7.61 4.22 13.46
CA GLY A 35 -6.62 3.22 13.06
C GLY A 35 -6.90 2.61 11.68
N GLY A 36 -8.16 2.27 11.40
CA GLY A 36 -8.55 1.63 10.15
C GLY A 36 -8.31 2.51 8.92
N LEU A 37 -8.78 3.76 8.96
CA LEU A 37 -8.72 4.65 7.79
C LEU A 37 -7.28 5.07 7.46
N PHE A 38 -6.47 5.35 8.48
CA PHE A 38 -5.06 5.70 8.29
C PHE A 38 -4.27 4.54 7.67
N ASN A 39 -4.50 3.32 8.15
CA ASN A 39 -3.81 2.14 7.62
C ASN A 39 -4.24 1.80 6.20
N ILE A 40 -5.54 1.93 5.88
CA ILE A 40 -6.05 1.67 4.52
C ILE A 40 -5.48 2.66 3.51
N THR A 41 -5.44 3.94 3.85
CA THR A 41 -4.90 4.98 2.95
C THR A 41 -3.40 4.82 2.72
N HIS A 42 -2.64 4.46 3.76
CA HIS A 42 -1.21 4.14 3.62
C HIS A 42 -0.96 2.89 2.77
N ALA A 43 -1.70 1.82 3.03
CA ALA A 43 -1.61 0.58 2.26
C ALA A 43 -1.98 0.82 0.79
N GLY A 44 -3.04 1.59 0.51
CA GLY A 44 -3.45 1.96 -0.84
C GLY A 44 -2.37 2.72 -1.60
N LYS A 45 -1.74 3.71 -0.96
CA LYS A 45 -0.61 4.43 -1.57
C LYS A 45 0.56 3.51 -1.89
N LYS A 46 0.96 2.65 -0.94
CA LYS A 46 2.05 1.68 -1.15
C LYS A 46 1.76 0.72 -2.31
N THR A 47 0.55 0.16 -2.38
CA THR A 47 0.15 -0.73 -3.46
C THR A 47 0.15 -0.01 -4.81
N SER A 48 -0.32 1.25 -4.85
CA SER A 48 -0.27 2.08 -6.05
C SER A 48 1.18 2.34 -6.51
N ASP A 49 2.06 2.71 -5.57
CA ASP A 49 3.47 2.98 -5.87
C ASP A 49 4.18 1.71 -6.36
N GLU A 50 3.88 0.55 -5.78
CA GLU A 50 4.39 -0.75 -6.20
C GLU A 50 3.90 -1.14 -7.60
N PHE A 51 2.62 -0.94 -7.90
CA PHE A 51 2.06 -1.19 -9.22
C PHE A 51 2.69 -0.31 -10.30
N ILE A 52 2.93 0.96 -10.01
CA ILE A 52 3.63 1.87 -10.94
C ILE A 52 5.08 1.44 -11.10
N ALA A 53 5.77 1.08 -10.01
CA ALA A 53 7.15 0.62 -10.05
C ALA A 53 7.31 -0.64 -10.91
N GLN A 54 6.38 -1.59 -10.80
CA GLN A 54 6.36 -2.80 -11.64
C GLN A 54 6.14 -2.47 -13.11
N GLN A 55 5.16 -1.61 -13.45
CA GLN A 55 4.95 -1.21 -14.84
C GLN A 55 6.15 -0.50 -15.46
N LEU A 56 6.83 0.36 -14.70
CA LEU A 56 8.05 1.02 -15.16
C LEU A 56 9.20 0.04 -15.33
N MET A 57 9.29 -0.95 -14.44
CA MET A 57 10.27 -2.03 -14.54
C MET A 57 10.05 -2.85 -15.80
N ASP A 58 8.81 -3.28 -16.05
CA ASP A 58 8.47 -4.08 -17.23
C ASP A 58 8.76 -3.31 -18.53
N LYS A 59 8.47 -2.00 -18.56
CA LYS A 59 8.84 -1.15 -19.70
C LYS A 59 10.36 -1.07 -19.90
N ALA A 60 11.12 -0.90 -18.81
CA ALA A 60 12.58 -0.82 -18.86
C ALA A 60 13.26 -2.14 -19.24
N ILE A 61 12.63 -3.28 -18.90
CA ILE A 61 13.09 -4.62 -19.32
C ILE A 61 12.82 -4.82 -20.81
N ASN A 62 11.62 -4.49 -21.28
CA ASN A 62 11.18 -4.76 -22.66
C ASN A 62 11.72 -3.75 -23.68
N ASP A 63 11.93 -2.50 -23.28
CA ASP A 63 12.51 -1.44 -24.11
C ASP A 63 13.84 -0.95 -23.49
N PRO A 64 14.99 -1.41 -24.04
CA PRO A 64 16.31 -0.99 -23.59
C PRO A 64 16.58 0.51 -23.65
N SER A 65 15.81 1.25 -24.47
CA SER A 65 15.91 2.71 -24.66
C SER A 65 14.93 3.49 -23.78
N PHE A 66 14.09 2.80 -23.00
CA PHE A 66 13.15 3.45 -22.09
C PHE A 66 13.89 4.32 -21.07
N SER A 67 13.45 5.57 -20.95
CA SER A 67 14.01 6.55 -20.02
C SER A 67 12.89 7.21 -19.23
N ASP A 68 13.00 7.12 -17.91
CA ASP A 68 12.14 7.81 -16.95
C ASP A 68 13.03 8.20 -15.76
N ALA A 69 12.80 9.38 -15.17
CA ALA A 69 13.59 9.87 -14.04
C ALA A 69 13.59 8.93 -12.82
N ARG A 70 12.59 8.04 -12.73
CA ARG A 70 12.42 7.04 -11.67
C ARG A 70 13.14 5.73 -11.95
N VAL A 71 13.76 5.59 -13.12
CA VAL A 71 14.44 4.38 -13.57
C VAL A 71 15.92 4.65 -13.78
N THR A 72 16.76 3.81 -13.18
CA THR A 72 18.21 3.84 -13.34
C THR A 72 18.66 2.52 -13.93
N VAL A 73 19.41 2.58 -15.04
CA VAL A 73 19.93 1.39 -15.70
C VAL A 73 21.46 1.46 -15.74
N GLU A 74 22.11 0.42 -15.24
CA GLU A 74 23.56 0.31 -15.14
C GLU A 74 24.01 -1.00 -15.76
N SER A 75 25.10 -1.01 -16.53
CA SER A 75 25.72 -2.26 -16.98
C SER A 75 26.29 -3.01 -15.77
N ALA A 76 25.99 -4.30 -15.67
CA ALA A 76 26.42 -5.13 -14.55
C ALA A 76 26.71 -6.56 -15.03
N ASN A 77 27.54 -7.27 -14.28
CA ASN A 77 27.76 -8.71 -14.47
C ASN A 77 27.20 -9.44 -13.25
N MET A 78 26.56 -10.58 -13.48
CA MET A 78 26.05 -11.45 -12.42
C MET A 78 26.78 -12.79 -12.44
N SER A 79 27.27 -13.23 -11.28
CA SER A 79 27.87 -14.55 -11.12
C SER A 79 26.79 -15.60 -10.91
N VAL A 80 26.79 -16.64 -11.74
CA VAL A 80 25.83 -17.75 -11.68
C VAL A 80 26.58 -19.07 -11.49
N PRO A 81 26.21 -19.90 -10.51
CA PRO A 81 26.84 -21.20 -10.31
C PRO A 81 26.41 -22.19 -11.41
N ILE A 82 27.38 -22.83 -12.07
CA ILE A 82 27.17 -23.88 -13.06
C ILE A 82 28.07 -25.06 -12.72
N GLY A 83 27.48 -26.18 -12.30
CA GLY A 83 28.20 -27.45 -12.16
C GLY A 83 29.39 -27.43 -11.18
N GLY A 84 29.40 -26.55 -10.18
CA GLY A 84 30.49 -26.41 -9.21
C GLY A 84 31.49 -25.29 -9.49
N ASP A 85 31.36 -24.59 -10.62
CA ASP A 85 32.11 -23.38 -10.96
C ASP A 85 31.18 -22.16 -11.08
N SER A 86 31.73 -20.96 -11.19
CA SER A 86 30.97 -19.70 -11.35
C SER A 86 31.19 -19.08 -12.73
N ALA A 87 30.12 -18.92 -13.50
CA ALA A 87 30.12 -18.20 -14.76
C ALA A 87 29.63 -16.76 -14.58
N LEU A 88 30.25 -15.80 -15.25
CA LEU A 88 29.80 -14.41 -15.27
C LEU A 88 28.88 -14.18 -16.47
N ILE A 89 27.66 -13.73 -16.19
CA ILE A 89 26.69 -13.32 -17.21
C ILE A 89 26.69 -11.80 -17.29
N ALA A 90 27.00 -11.27 -18.47
CA ALA A 90 26.90 -9.84 -18.74
C ALA A 90 25.44 -9.42 -18.89
N GLY A 91 25.11 -8.20 -18.47
CA GLY A 91 23.75 -7.70 -18.57
C GLY A 91 23.60 -6.29 -18.03
N ARG A 92 22.38 -5.98 -17.62
CA ARG A 92 21.97 -4.66 -17.11
C ARG A 92 21.25 -4.83 -15.79
N LYS A 93 21.62 -4.02 -14.81
CA LYS A 93 20.88 -3.83 -13.57
C LYS A 93 19.91 -2.69 -13.76
N ILE A 94 18.62 -2.96 -13.57
CA ILE A 94 17.56 -1.96 -13.65
C ILE A 94 17.04 -1.72 -12.24
N THR A 95 17.04 -0.46 -11.82
CA THR A 95 16.52 -0.01 -10.53
C THR A 95 15.39 0.97 -10.77
N VAL A 96 14.22 0.71 -10.17
CA VAL A 96 13.06 1.61 -10.23
C VAL A 96 12.74 2.11 -8.83
N ARG A 97 12.49 3.41 -8.68
CA ARG A 97 12.11 4.03 -7.41
C ARG A 97 10.84 4.87 -7.57
N VAL A 98 9.78 4.51 -6.84
CA VAL A 98 8.50 5.24 -6.80
C VAL A 98 8.09 5.40 -5.33
N GLY A 99 8.06 6.63 -4.83
CA GLY A 99 7.83 6.89 -3.40
C GLY A 99 8.87 6.14 -2.54
N ASP A 100 8.38 5.35 -1.59
CA ASP A 100 9.20 4.51 -0.71
C ASP A 100 9.51 3.11 -1.30
N VAL A 101 8.96 2.79 -2.48
CA VAL A 101 9.17 1.50 -3.15
C VAL A 101 10.43 1.56 -4.01
N LYS A 102 11.32 0.59 -3.84
CA LYS A 102 12.50 0.38 -4.67
C LYS A 102 12.51 -1.05 -5.20
N LEU A 103 12.44 -1.20 -6.52
CA LEU A 103 12.60 -2.47 -7.22
C LEU A 103 13.97 -2.52 -7.88
N THR A 104 14.62 -3.68 -7.86
CA THR A 104 15.92 -3.89 -8.52
C THR A 104 15.91 -5.26 -9.16
N THR A 105 16.21 -5.31 -10.45
CA THR A 105 16.31 -6.56 -11.21
C THR A 105 17.57 -6.56 -12.07
N PHE A 106 17.96 -7.74 -12.51
CA PHE A 106 19.03 -7.95 -13.46
C PHE A 106 18.48 -8.61 -14.72
N VAL A 107 18.81 -8.06 -15.87
CA VAL A 107 18.47 -8.60 -17.18
C VAL A 107 19.77 -9.00 -17.86
N ALA A 108 19.92 -10.29 -18.16
CA ALA A 108 21.05 -10.79 -18.93
C ALA A 108 21.03 -10.18 -20.34
N ALA A 109 22.20 -9.87 -20.89
CA ALA A 109 22.31 -9.54 -22.31
C ALA A 109 21.90 -10.77 -23.11
N SER A 110 20.91 -10.64 -23.99
CA SER A 110 20.62 -11.67 -24.99
C SER A 110 21.58 -11.46 -26.16
N ASP A 111 22.42 -12.46 -26.42
CA ASP A 111 23.18 -12.57 -27.68
C ASP A 111 22.25 -12.77 -28.89
#